data_AF-A0A2E1BXM5-F1
#
_entry.id   AF-A0A2E1BXM5-F1
#
_cell.length_a   1.000
_cell.length_b   1.000
_cell.length_c   1.000
_cell.angle_alpha   90.00
_cell.angle_beta   90.00
_cell.angle_gamma   90.00
#
_symmetry.space_group_name_H-M   'P 1'
#
loop_
_entity.id
_entity.type
_entity.pdbx_description
1 polymer ?
#
loop_
_entity_poly.entity_id
_entity_poly.type
_entity_poly.pdbx_seq_one_letter_code
_entity_poly.pdbx_strand_id
1 'polypeptide(L)'
;MEIMQFHSLTVFDKEKCAHFFEHLTEYFHEHHHSENQDPETYENLLYTVRRPYTPDMLDEIDDWMGIPRRKWREETQREVMLSLYAIRYPDTLLIESLTEKAKSDIKRLSAYLHFTHHTYSIWDEDTRKGLEKLGIMIPPVEHADPFIYGAYVSAIELLKDVAPFTCFLEHDVPRQRLFQSALAAYGRDA
;
A
#
# COMPACT_ATOMS: atom_id res chain seq x y z
N MET A 1 13.45 25.38 -8.54
CA MET A 1 12.33 24.48 -8.83
C MET A 1 12.90 23.35 -9.67
N GLU A 2 13.47 22.35 -9.00
CA GLU A 2 14.03 21.19 -9.69
C GLU A 2 12.89 20.35 -10.24
N ILE A 3 12.95 20.08 -11.53
CA ILE A 3 12.01 19.22 -12.24
C ILE A 3 12.34 17.81 -11.77
N MET A 4 11.53 17.29 -10.83
CA MET A 4 11.60 15.91 -10.38
C MET A 4 11.20 15.03 -11.58
N GLN A 5 12.18 14.62 -12.38
CA GLN A 5 12.00 13.62 -13.42
C GLN A 5 11.60 12.33 -12.71
N PHE A 6 10.34 11.93 -12.84
CA PHE A 6 9.91 10.56 -12.61
C PHE A 6 10.87 9.67 -13.39
N HIS A 7 11.68 8.91 -12.67
CA HIS A 7 12.56 7.92 -13.28
C HIS A 7 11.68 7.00 -14.10
N SER A 8 11.78 7.15 -15.42
CA SER A 8 11.03 6.34 -16.36
C SER A 8 11.35 4.87 -16.10
N LEU A 9 10.32 4.04 -16.22
CA LEU A 9 10.33 2.57 -16.23
C LEU A 9 11.37 1.94 -17.18
N THR A 10 12.15 2.74 -17.91
CA THR A 10 13.23 2.33 -18.82
C THR A 10 14.52 1.90 -18.11
N VAL A 11 14.65 2.09 -16.78
CA VAL A 11 15.80 1.59 -15.99
C VAL A 11 15.35 0.52 -14.99
N PHE A 12 14.29 -0.24 -15.31
CA PHE A 12 13.94 -1.40 -14.51
C PHE A 12 14.89 -2.57 -14.82
N ASP A 13 15.74 -2.88 -13.85
CA ASP A 13 16.72 -3.95 -13.97
C ASP A 13 16.13 -5.26 -13.42
N LYS A 14 15.71 -6.13 -14.35
CA LYS A 14 15.15 -7.44 -14.00
C LYS A 14 16.15 -8.32 -13.25
N GLU A 15 17.45 -8.18 -13.52
CA GLU A 15 18.48 -8.99 -12.86
C GLU A 15 18.59 -8.63 -11.38
N LYS A 16 18.43 -7.34 -11.02
CA LYS A 16 18.35 -6.90 -9.61
C LYS A 16 17.17 -7.50 -8.85
N CYS A 17 16.11 -7.89 -9.57
CA CYS A 17 14.92 -8.49 -8.96
C CYS A 17 15.00 -10.01 -8.82
N ALA A 18 16.02 -10.67 -9.38
CA ALA A 18 16.11 -12.13 -9.40
C ALA A 18 16.08 -12.73 -7.99
N HIS A 19 16.92 -12.21 -7.08
CA HIS A 19 16.96 -12.68 -5.69
C HIS A 19 15.63 -12.49 -4.97
N PHE A 20 15.00 -11.31 -5.15
CA PHE A 20 13.71 -11.02 -4.56
C PHE A 20 12.63 -11.99 -5.06
N PHE A 21 12.57 -12.26 -6.37
CA PHE A 21 11.58 -13.20 -6.92
C PHE A 21 11.82 -14.65 -6.54
N GLU A 22 13.08 -15.06 -6.39
CA GLU A 22 13.44 -16.41 -5.93
C GLU A 22 12.93 -16.68 -4.51
N HIS A 23 13.00 -15.69 -3.61
CA HIS A 23 12.63 -15.81 -2.19
C HIS A 23 11.30 -15.11 -1.84
N LEU A 24 10.52 -14.69 -2.85
CA LEU A 24 9.33 -13.85 -2.64
C LEU A 24 8.29 -14.47 -1.70
N THR A 25 8.14 -15.79 -1.77
CA THR A 25 7.17 -16.54 -0.96
C THR A 25 7.64 -16.65 0.49
N GLU A 26 8.94 -16.85 0.71
CA GLU A 26 9.57 -16.87 2.03
C GLU A 26 9.42 -15.51 2.70
N TYR A 27 9.77 -14.43 1.99
CA TYR A 27 9.59 -13.06 2.45
C TYR A 27 8.13 -12.71 2.77
N PHE A 28 7.19 -13.17 1.93
CA PHE A 28 5.78 -13.02 2.21
C PHE A 28 5.38 -13.72 3.51
N HIS A 29 5.80 -14.97 3.71
CA HIS A 29 5.50 -15.72 4.93
C HIS A 29 6.08 -15.06 6.17
N GLU A 30 7.34 -14.64 6.14
CA GLU A 30 8.03 -14.00 7.26
C GLU A 30 7.38 -12.69 7.71
N HIS A 31 6.86 -11.89 6.78
CA HIS A 31 6.19 -10.64 7.14
C HIS A 31 4.72 -10.86 7.46
N HIS A 32 3.93 -11.37 6.51
CA HIS A 32 2.48 -11.39 6.60
C HIS A 32 1.97 -12.29 7.73
N HIS A 33 2.62 -13.42 7.99
CA HIS A 33 2.22 -14.35 9.04
C HIS A 33 2.92 -14.09 10.37
N SER A 34 3.66 -12.98 10.50
CA SER A 34 4.22 -12.59 11.79
C SER A 34 3.11 -12.12 12.73
N GLU A 35 3.26 -12.40 14.03
CA GLU A 35 2.30 -11.94 15.06
C GLU A 35 2.06 -10.42 15.00
N ASN A 36 3.08 -9.65 14.59
CA ASN A 36 3.01 -8.20 14.47
C ASN A 36 2.14 -7.70 13.30
N GLN A 37 1.77 -8.56 12.35
CA GLN A 37 0.92 -8.19 11.21
C GLN A 37 -0.56 -8.55 11.38
N ASP A 38 -0.90 -9.31 12.43
CA ASP A 38 -2.26 -9.77 12.73
C ASP A 38 -3.03 -10.23 11.48
N PRO A 39 -2.58 -11.33 10.83
CA PRO A 39 -3.14 -11.80 9.56
C PRO A 39 -4.62 -12.18 9.68
N GLU A 40 -5.05 -12.74 10.82
CA GLU A 40 -6.45 -13.12 11.02
C GLU A 40 -7.38 -11.89 11.02
N THR A 41 -7.02 -10.83 11.74
CA THR A 41 -7.80 -9.59 11.72
C THR A 41 -7.74 -8.91 10.35
N TYR A 42 -6.57 -8.92 9.69
CA TYR A 42 -6.42 -8.40 8.34
C TYR A 42 -7.39 -9.10 7.36
N GLU A 43 -7.41 -10.42 7.35
CA GLU A 43 -8.29 -11.21 6.47
C GLU A 43 -9.77 -10.93 6.79
N ASN A 44 -10.14 -10.86 8.06
CA ASN A 44 -11.51 -10.51 8.47
C ASN A 44 -11.94 -9.12 7.96
N LEU A 45 -11.03 -8.14 7.97
CA LEU A 45 -11.30 -6.80 7.46
C LEU A 45 -11.57 -6.79 5.95
N LEU A 46 -10.93 -7.67 5.17
CA LEU A 46 -11.20 -7.79 3.72
C LEU A 46 -12.66 -8.16 3.42
N TYR A 47 -13.34 -8.84 4.34
CA TYR A 47 -14.75 -9.22 4.19
C TYR A 47 -15.71 -8.25 4.90
N THR A 48 -15.24 -7.59 5.96
CA THR A 48 -16.08 -6.73 6.81
C THR A 48 -16.19 -5.31 6.24
N VAL A 49 -15.12 -4.80 5.64
CA VAL A 49 -15.10 -3.48 5.00
C VAL A 49 -15.82 -3.57 3.66
N ARG A 50 -17.08 -3.14 3.64
CA ARG A 50 -17.95 -3.26 2.46
C ARG A 50 -18.86 -2.05 2.30
N ARG A 51 -19.38 -1.87 1.10
CA ARG A 51 -20.33 -0.78 0.82
C ARG A 51 -21.69 -1.08 1.48
N PRO A 52 -22.38 -0.07 2.05
CA PRO A 52 -21.90 1.31 2.21
C PRO A 52 -20.85 1.43 3.32
N TYR A 53 -19.75 2.14 3.04
CA TYR A 53 -18.69 2.38 4.02
C TYR A 53 -19.20 3.21 5.20
N THR A 54 -18.85 2.79 6.41
CA THR A 54 -19.22 3.46 7.65
C THR A 54 -17.97 3.97 8.39
N PRO A 55 -18.13 4.93 9.32
CA PRO A 55 -17.03 5.37 10.18
C PRO A 55 -16.47 4.23 11.04
N ASP A 56 -17.34 3.33 11.51
CA ASP A 56 -16.95 2.18 12.31
C ASP A 56 -16.03 1.23 11.53
N MET A 57 -16.31 0.98 10.24
CA MET A 57 -15.39 0.19 9.40
C MET A 57 -14.01 0.84 9.28
N LEU A 58 -13.94 2.17 9.20
CA LEU A 58 -12.66 2.87 9.20
C LEU A 58 -12.00 2.79 10.58
N ASP A 59 -12.76 2.80 11.68
CA ASP A 59 -12.24 2.62 13.05
C ASP A 59 -11.63 1.22 13.21
N GLU A 60 -12.26 0.18 12.67
CA GLU A 60 -11.72 -1.19 12.68
C GLU A 60 -10.38 -1.29 11.92
N ILE A 61 -10.23 -0.56 10.81
CA ILE A 61 -8.95 -0.47 10.09
C ILE A 61 -7.89 0.23 10.95
N ASP A 62 -8.24 1.35 11.60
CA ASP A 62 -7.33 2.07 12.50
C ASP A 62 -6.88 1.18 13.67
N ASP A 63 -7.81 0.41 14.24
CA ASP A 63 -7.56 -0.50 15.35
C ASP A 63 -6.60 -1.63 14.91
N TRP A 64 -6.80 -2.23 13.72
CA TRP A 64 -5.86 -3.23 13.16
C TRP A 64 -4.48 -2.64 12.86
N MET A 65 -4.42 -1.40 12.35
CA MET A 65 -3.15 -0.70 12.15
C MET A 65 -2.44 -0.34 13.48
N GLY A 66 -3.10 -0.50 14.63
CA GLY A 66 -2.56 -0.12 15.93
C GLY A 66 -2.39 1.39 16.11
N ILE A 67 -3.13 2.22 15.35
CA ILE A 67 -3.04 3.68 15.40
C ILE A 67 -4.21 4.32 16.17
N PRO A 68 -4.01 5.47 16.82
CA PRO A 68 -5.10 6.12 17.56
C PRO A 68 -6.22 6.53 16.62
N ARG A 69 -7.47 6.19 16.99
CA ARG A 69 -8.67 6.57 16.22
C ARG A 69 -8.71 8.06 15.86
N ARG A 70 -9.24 8.33 14.67
CA ARG A 70 -9.37 9.68 14.12
C ARG A 70 -10.13 10.61 15.07
N LYS A 71 -9.64 11.85 15.18
CA LYS A 71 -10.35 12.98 15.80
C LYS A 71 -10.83 13.95 14.72
N TRP A 72 -11.50 13.43 13.71
CA TRP A 72 -12.01 14.22 12.59
C TRP A 72 -13.39 14.80 12.90
N ARG A 73 -13.68 15.96 12.31
CA ARG A 73 -15.05 16.48 12.28
C ARG A 73 -15.85 15.69 11.25
N GLU A 74 -17.18 15.72 11.36
CA GLU A 74 -18.08 15.01 10.45
C GLU A 74 -17.81 15.33 8.98
N GLU A 75 -17.47 16.59 8.68
CA GLU A 75 -17.12 17.05 7.33
C GLU A 75 -15.91 16.31 6.75
N THR A 76 -14.77 16.29 7.45
CA THR A 76 -13.55 15.57 7.01
C THR A 76 -13.81 14.08 6.87
N GLN A 77 -14.61 13.50 7.77
CA GLN A 77 -14.97 12.09 7.69
C GLN A 77 -15.82 11.79 6.45
N ARG A 78 -16.82 12.64 6.16
CA ARG A 78 -17.66 12.53 4.97
C ARG A 78 -16.86 12.72 3.69
N GLU A 79 -15.97 13.70 3.67
CA GLU A 79 -15.03 13.94 2.57
C GLU A 79 -14.22 12.67 2.25
N VAL A 80 -13.54 12.10 3.25
CA VAL A 80 -12.75 10.87 3.05
C VAL A 80 -13.62 9.72 2.57
N MET A 81 -14.77 9.47 3.21
CA MET A 81 -15.68 8.40 2.78
C MET A 81 -16.14 8.56 1.33
N LEU A 82 -16.51 9.78 0.90
CA LEU A 82 -16.89 10.06 -0.49
C LEU A 82 -15.74 9.83 -1.46
N SER A 83 -14.53 10.23 -1.09
CA SER A 83 -13.33 9.99 -1.89
C SER A 83 -13.02 8.50 -2.04
N LEU A 84 -13.28 7.67 -1.03
CA LEU A 84 -13.17 6.20 -1.15
C LEU A 84 -14.16 5.59 -2.16
N TYR A 85 -15.28 6.26 -2.45
CA TYR A 85 -16.16 5.86 -3.56
C TYR A 85 -15.70 6.37 -4.93
N ALA A 86 -15.03 7.52 -4.97
CA ALA A 86 -14.68 8.22 -6.20
C ALA A 86 -13.34 7.76 -6.78
N ILE A 87 -12.34 7.53 -5.93
CA ILE A 87 -11.01 7.05 -6.32
C ILE A 87 -11.15 5.69 -7.00
N ARG A 88 -10.39 5.47 -8.07
CA ARG A 88 -10.42 4.26 -8.89
C ARG A 88 -9.01 3.83 -9.19
N TYR A 89 -8.70 2.58 -8.84
CA TYR A 89 -7.41 2.00 -9.13
C TYR A 89 -7.07 2.01 -10.64
N PRO A 90 -5.83 2.36 -11.05
CA PRO A 90 -4.67 2.74 -10.23
C PRO A 90 -4.54 4.26 -9.95
N ASP A 91 -5.54 5.07 -10.29
CA ASP A 91 -5.47 6.52 -10.22
C ASP A 91 -5.51 7.05 -8.77
N THR A 92 -4.47 7.79 -8.41
CA THR A 92 -4.29 8.42 -7.09
C THR A 92 -4.50 9.94 -7.12
N LEU A 93 -4.67 10.55 -8.29
CA LEU A 93 -4.69 12.01 -8.44
C LEU A 93 -5.87 12.68 -7.69
N LEU A 94 -6.98 11.97 -7.52
CA LEU A 94 -8.11 12.49 -6.73
C LEU A 94 -7.78 12.72 -5.25
N ILE A 95 -6.68 12.16 -4.72
CA ILE A 95 -6.18 12.49 -3.38
C ILE A 95 -5.82 13.98 -3.28
N GLU A 96 -5.37 14.62 -4.37
CA GLU A 96 -5.06 16.06 -4.42
C GLU A 96 -6.27 16.93 -4.02
N SER A 97 -7.49 16.45 -4.29
CA SER A 97 -8.72 17.19 -3.98
C SER A 97 -9.10 17.17 -2.49
N LEU A 98 -8.44 16.34 -1.69
CA LEU A 98 -8.69 16.24 -0.25
C LEU A 98 -8.11 17.43 0.50
N THR A 99 -8.80 17.86 1.54
CA THR A 99 -8.28 18.84 2.50
C THR A 99 -6.99 18.34 3.16
N GLU A 100 -6.15 19.27 3.60
CA GLU A 100 -4.91 18.98 4.34
C GLU A 100 -5.15 18.03 5.53
N LYS A 101 -6.32 18.12 6.18
CA LYS A 101 -6.65 17.26 7.31
C LYS A 101 -6.97 15.81 6.90
N ALA A 102 -7.58 15.62 5.73
CA ALA A 102 -7.91 14.31 5.18
C ALA A 102 -6.65 13.62 4.62
N LYS A 103 -5.72 14.37 4.01
CA LYS A 103 -4.44 13.84 3.50
C LYS A 103 -3.29 13.84 4.51
N SER A 104 -3.53 14.17 5.79
CA SER A 104 -2.45 14.37 6.76
C SER A 104 -1.64 13.12 7.12
N ASP A 105 -2.12 11.93 6.75
CA ASP A 105 -1.52 10.65 7.13
C ASP A 105 -1.66 9.65 5.98
N ILE A 106 -0.55 9.42 5.26
CA ILE A 106 -0.53 8.50 4.12
C ILE A 106 -0.74 7.05 4.53
N LYS A 107 -0.23 6.62 5.69
CA LYS A 107 -0.39 5.23 6.16
C LYS A 107 -1.86 4.91 6.35
N ARG A 108 -2.58 5.82 7.00
CA ARG A 108 -4.02 5.71 7.21
C ARG A 108 -4.81 5.74 5.90
N LEU A 109 -4.56 6.73 5.03
CA LEU A 109 -5.36 6.88 3.81
C LEU A 109 -5.13 5.70 2.84
N SER A 110 -3.90 5.24 2.71
CA SER A 110 -3.55 4.07 1.88
C SER A 110 -4.17 2.78 2.43
N ALA A 111 -4.25 2.59 3.75
CA ALA A 111 -4.96 1.46 4.35
C ALA A 111 -6.47 1.50 4.05
N TYR A 112 -7.12 2.66 4.14
CA TYR A 112 -8.52 2.77 3.74
C TYR A 112 -8.72 2.44 2.26
N LEU A 113 -7.87 2.95 1.38
CA LEU A 113 -7.91 2.62 -0.04
C LEU A 113 -7.70 1.11 -0.27
N HIS A 114 -6.78 0.50 0.47
CA HIS A 114 -6.51 -0.93 0.42
C HIS A 114 -7.76 -1.74 0.81
N PHE A 115 -8.35 -1.53 1.99
CA PHE A 115 -9.51 -2.33 2.41
C PHE A 115 -10.81 -2.01 1.66
N THR A 116 -10.90 -0.86 0.99
CA THR A 116 -12.10 -0.52 0.20
C THR A 116 -12.05 -1.00 -1.25
N HIS A 117 -10.85 -1.26 -1.80
CA HIS A 117 -10.64 -1.66 -3.20
C HIS A 117 -9.89 -2.99 -3.37
N HIS A 118 -9.16 -3.43 -2.37
CA HIS A 118 -8.27 -4.60 -2.32
C HIS A 118 -7.07 -4.56 -3.29
N THR A 119 -6.90 -3.50 -4.07
CA THR A 119 -5.83 -3.38 -5.06
C THR A 119 -4.77 -2.34 -4.73
N TYR A 120 -5.09 -1.34 -3.90
CA TYR A 120 -4.11 -0.35 -3.47
C TYR A 120 -3.11 -0.93 -2.46
N SER A 121 -1.88 -0.43 -2.46
CA SER A 121 -0.85 -0.84 -1.51
C SER A 121 -0.89 0.03 -0.26
N ILE A 122 -0.83 -0.57 0.93
CA ILE A 122 -0.68 0.19 2.18
C ILE A 122 0.70 0.87 2.20
N TRP A 123 0.79 2.15 2.56
CA TRP A 123 2.09 2.81 2.65
C TRP A 123 2.89 2.24 3.83
N ASP A 124 4.04 1.64 3.52
CA ASP A 124 4.94 1.05 4.49
C ASP A 124 6.39 1.43 4.15
N GLU A 125 7.13 1.83 5.18
CA GLU A 125 8.49 2.34 5.00
C GLU A 125 9.47 1.21 4.68
N ASP A 126 9.23 0.00 5.18
CA ASP A 126 10.09 -1.13 4.87
C ASP A 126 9.81 -1.65 3.44
N THR A 127 8.55 -1.64 2.98
CA THR A 127 8.24 -1.85 1.56
C THR A 127 8.95 -0.81 0.67
N ARG A 128 8.96 0.48 1.06
CA ARG A 128 9.67 1.54 0.33
C ARG A 128 11.17 1.26 0.23
N LYS A 129 11.81 0.82 1.33
CA LYS A 129 13.22 0.39 1.33
C LYS A 129 13.45 -0.86 0.48
N GLY A 130 12.50 -1.79 0.47
CA GLY A 130 12.53 -2.96 -0.42
C GLY A 130 12.58 -2.55 -1.89
N LEU A 131 11.74 -1.58 -2.29
CA LEU A 131 11.77 -1.00 -3.64
C LEU A 131 13.11 -0.33 -3.94
N GLU A 132 13.66 0.41 -2.98
CA GLU A 132 14.97 1.08 -3.10
C GLU A 132 16.11 0.07 -3.33
N LYS A 133 16.11 -1.08 -2.65
CA LYS A 133 17.07 -2.18 -2.92
C LYS A 133 16.97 -2.76 -4.32
N LEU A 134 15.77 -2.73 -4.92
CA LEU A 134 15.55 -3.14 -6.31
C LEU A 134 15.91 -2.03 -7.31
N GLY A 135 16.37 -0.86 -6.83
CA GLY A 135 16.74 0.29 -7.66
C GLY A 135 15.56 1.21 -8.00
N ILE A 136 14.42 1.07 -7.33
CA ILE A 136 13.24 1.92 -7.51
C ILE A 136 13.19 2.94 -6.37
N MET A 137 13.60 4.17 -6.66
CA MET A 137 13.67 5.25 -5.68
C MET A 137 12.30 5.92 -5.49
N ILE A 138 11.68 5.70 -4.34
CA ILE A 138 10.47 6.41 -3.91
C ILE A 138 10.83 7.34 -2.75
N PRO A 139 10.56 8.66 -2.83
CA PRO A 139 10.80 9.58 -1.73
C PRO A 139 9.95 9.24 -0.49
N PRO A 140 10.47 9.43 0.74
CA PRO A 140 9.66 9.29 1.94
C PRO A 140 8.65 10.45 2.03
N VAL A 141 7.46 10.18 2.58
CA VAL A 141 6.42 11.18 2.82
C VAL A 141 5.55 10.78 4.01
N GLU A 142 5.05 11.76 4.76
CA GLU A 142 4.13 11.54 5.90
C GLU A 142 2.67 11.82 5.54
N HIS A 143 2.43 12.79 4.65
CA HIS A 143 1.12 13.13 4.12
C HIS A 143 0.86 12.39 2.81
N ALA A 144 -0.41 12.25 2.43
CA ALA A 144 -0.79 11.59 1.21
C ALA A 144 -0.59 12.51 -0.01
N ASP A 145 0.65 12.55 -0.50
CA ASP A 145 0.98 13.13 -1.80
C ASP A 145 0.58 12.14 -2.92
N PRO A 146 -0.30 12.53 -3.86
CA PRO A 146 -0.80 11.64 -4.89
C PRO A 146 0.29 11.15 -5.85
N PHE A 147 1.31 11.97 -6.12
CA PHE A 147 2.37 11.66 -7.06
C PHE A 147 3.34 10.64 -6.46
N ILE A 148 3.76 10.85 -5.21
CA ILE A 148 4.64 9.93 -4.49
C ILE A 148 3.92 8.61 -4.22
N TYR A 149 2.67 8.67 -3.73
CA TYR A 149 1.89 7.46 -3.48
C TYR A 149 1.54 6.71 -4.78
N GLY A 150 1.22 7.42 -5.86
CA GLY A 150 1.01 6.84 -7.17
C GLY A 150 2.26 6.12 -7.71
N ALA A 151 3.45 6.71 -7.52
CA ALA A 151 4.71 6.07 -7.88
C ALA A 151 4.95 4.78 -7.07
N TYR A 152 4.66 4.80 -5.77
CA TYR A 152 4.76 3.64 -4.89
C TYR A 152 3.83 2.50 -5.32
N VAL A 153 2.55 2.80 -5.58
CA VAL A 153 1.58 1.81 -6.08
C VAL A 153 2.03 1.24 -7.43
N SER A 154 2.42 2.12 -8.36
CA SER A 154 2.84 1.72 -9.71
C SER A 154 4.12 0.87 -9.71
N ALA A 155 5.03 1.11 -8.77
CA ALA A 155 6.25 0.32 -8.62
C ALA A 155 5.94 -1.14 -8.23
N ILE A 156 4.99 -1.35 -7.31
CA ILE A 156 4.57 -2.70 -6.90
C ILE A 156 3.81 -3.41 -8.04
N GLU A 157 3.03 -2.66 -8.82
CA GLU A 157 2.39 -3.19 -10.04
C GLU A 157 3.39 -3.66 -11.09
N LEU A 158 4.43 -2.85 -11.34
CA LEU A 158 5.50 -3.24 -12.25
C LEU A 158 6.14 -4.57 -11.82
N LEU A 159 6.38 -4.75 -10.52
CA LEU A 159 6.92 -6.01 -10.00
C LEU A 159 5.98 -7.19 -10.24
N LYS A 160 4.66 -6.99 -10.10
CA LYS A 160 3.66 -8.02 -10.42
C LYS A 160 3.65 -8.38 -11.90
N ASP A 161 3.86 -7.40 -12.78
CA ASP A 161 3.84 -7.59 -14.23
C ASP A 161 5.09 -8.31 -14.75
N VAL A 162 6.23 -8.11 -14.09
CA VAL A 162 7.52 -8.71 -14.48
C VAL A 162 7.88 -9.97 -13.69
N ALA A 163 7.12 -10.31 -12.65
CA ALA A 163 7.36 -11.49 -11.83
C ALA A 163 7.27 -12.79 -12.65
N PRO A 164 8.20 -13.74 -12.43
CA PRO A 164 8.10 -15.08 -12.99
C PRO A 164 6.81 -15.79 -12.57
N PHE A 165 6.32 -16.71 -13.41
CA PHE A 165 5.11 -17.49 -13.12
C PHE A 165 5.20 -18.29 -11.81
N THR A 166 6.41 -18.63 -11.36
CA THR A 166 6.67 -19.34 -10.11
C THR A 166 6.33 -18.52 -8.86
N CYS A 167 6.22 -17.20 -8.98
CA CYS A 167 5.81 -16.31 -7.88
C CYS A 167 4.28 -16.26 -7.69
N PHE A 168 3.50 -16.94 -8.55
CA PHE A 168 2.04 -16.96 -8.49
C PHE A 168 1.58 -18.14 -7.64
N LEU A 169 1.51 -17.92 -6.33
CA LEU A 169 0.90 -18.84 -5.39
C LEU A 169 -0.60 -18.57 -5.27
N GLU A 170 -1.38 -19.61 -5.01
CA GLU A 170 -2.75 -19.48 -4.55
C GLU A 170 -2.74 -19.06 -3.08
N HIS A 171 -3.36 -17.94 -2.76
CA HIS A 171 -3.41 -17.38 -1.41
C HIS A 171 -4.70 -16.58 -1.21
N ASP A 172 -5.16 -16.48 0.04
CA ASP A 172 -6.45 -15.84 0.39
C ASP A 172 -6.40 -14.30 0.43
N VAL A 173 -5.20 -13.72 0.31
CA VAL A 173 -5.01 -12.25 0.31
C VAL A 173 -4.98 -11.66 -1.11
N PRO A 174 -5.12 -10.34 -1.29
CA PRO A 174 -4.91 -9.73 -2.59
C PRO A 174 -3.45 -9.86 -3.03
N ARG A 175 -3.21 -10.09 -4.33
CA ARG A 175 -1.84 -10.19 -4.88
C ARG A 175 -0.98 -8.96 -4.56
N GLN A 176 -1.61 -7.80 -4.43
CA GLN A 176 -0.92 -6.59 -3.97
C GLN A 176 -0.27 -6.75 -2.61
N ARG A 177 -1.00 -7.35 -1.66
CA ARG A 177 -0.53 -7.57 -0.29
C ARG A 177 0.64 -8.55 -0.27
N LEU A 178 0.64 -9.55 -1.14
CA LEU A 178 1.75 -10.49 -1.25
C LEU A 178 3.06 -9.79 -1.63
N PHE A 179 3.08 -9.02 -2.72
CA PHE A 179 4.30 -8.32 -3.15
C PHE A 179 4.72 -7.25 -2.15
N GLN A 180 3.76 -6.51 -1.60
CA GLN A 180 4.02 -5.52 -0.57
C GLN A 180 4.68 -6.12 0.68
N SER A 181 4.12 -7.20 1.22
CA SER A 181 4.61 -7.81 2.46
C SER A 181 5.98 -8.44 2.22
N ALA A 182 6.18 -9.08 1.07
CA ALA A 182 7.49 -9.59 0.67
C ALA A 182 8.54 -8.47 0.57
N LEU A 183 8.19 -7.33 -0.03
CA LEU A 183 9.08 -6.16 -0.09
C LEU A 183 9.39 -5.60 1.30
N ALA A 184 8.43 -5.63 2.23
CA ALA A 184 8.66 -5.18 3.61
C ALA A 184 9.60 -6.12 4.38
N ALA A 185 9.55 -7.44 4.16
CA ALA A 185 10.59 -8.35 4.68
C ALA A 185 11.95 -8.03 4.04
N TYR A 186 11.99 -8.01 2.71
CA TYR A 186 13.22 -7.75 1.95
C TYR A 186 13.87 -6.40 2.29
N GLY A 187 13.07 -5.38 2.58
CA GLY A 187 13.55 -4.06 3.01
C GLY A 187 14.14 -4.03 4.41
N ARG A 188 13.76 -4.97 5.29
CA ARG A 188 14.27 -5.10 6.67
C ARG A 188 15.55 -5.93 6.76
N ASP A 189 15.75 -6.87 5.84
CA ASP A 189 17.01 -7.63 5.76
C ASP A 189 18.19 -6.68 5.65
N ALA A 190 19.33 -6.99 6.29
CA ALA A 190 20.52 -6.14 6.27
C ALA A 190 21.41 -6.44 5.06
#